data_AF-A0A1Q6TPV6-F1
#
_entry.id   AF-A0A1Q6TPV6-F1
#
_cell.length_a   1.000
_cell.length_b   1.000
_cell.length_c   1.000
_cell.angle_alpha   90.00
_cell.angle_beta   90.00
_cell.angle_gamma   90.00
#
_symmetry.space_group_name_H-M   'P 1'
#
loop_
_entity.id
_entity.type
_entity.pdbx_description
1 polymer ?
#
loop_
_entity_poly.entity_id
_entity_poly.type
_entity_poly.pdbx_seq_one_letter_code
_entity_poly.pdbx_strand_id
1 'polypeptide(L)'
;MGMKKGFTLVEVSILFVIFLIVAFLVAPLSLDDTLQAKNTSRWRSVQSDFMNIFYSINTEGELSNSDFKSSFNAVLANEIKGDAEPYKIVFLNGTYPNLTYRFKDFKLTQMNSVLSVKMFDKPQNGMQGLLMYDVNGSAGPNIWGKDVFGFNIYADRFEPFCKEQALSIQKQDCSKNGTGLCCSNYYLIGGSFD
;
A
#
# COMPACT_ATOMS: atom_id res chain seq x y z
N MET A 1 21.08 -46.31 40.69
CA MET A 1 20.17 -46.36 39.52
C MET A 1 19.15 -45.24 39.71
N GLY A 2 19.34 -44.09 39.05
CA GLY A 2 18.51 -42.90 39.28
C GLY A 2 17.11 -43.09 38.70
N MET A 3 16.07 -42.95 39.51
CA MET A 3 14.68 -42.94 39.03
C MET A 3 14.50 -41.76 38.07
N LYS A 4 14.18 -42.05 36.80
CA LYS A 4 13.70 -41.04 35.86
C LYS A 4 12.32 -40.59 36.35
N LYS A 5 12.24 -39.42 36.98
CA LYS A 5 10.96 -38.80 37.36
C LYS A 5 10.24 -38.39 36.07
N GLY A 6 9.15 -39.08 35.76
CA GLY A 6 8.26 -38.70 34.65
C GLY A 6 7.34 -37.55 35.06
N PHE A 7 6.92 -36.74 34.10
CA PHE A 7 5.91 -35.70 34.31
C PHE A 7 4.56 -36.31 34.64
N THR A 8 3.83 -35.70 35.56
CA THR A 8 2.44 -36.10 35.87
C THR A 8 1.51 -35.66 34.74
N LEU A 9 0.39 -36.38 34.56
CA LEU A 9 -0.60 -36.04 33.53
C LEU A 9 -1.13 -34.61 33.71
N VAL A 10 -1.26 -34.14 34.96
CA VAL A 10 -1.68 -32.78 35.29
C VAL A 10 -0.66 -31.75 34.81
N GLU A 11 0.64 -31.95 35.04
CA GLU A 11 1.69 -31.05 34.54
C GLU A 11 1.70 -30.97 33.01
N VAL A 12 1.55 -32.11 32.32
CA VAL A 12 1.47 -32.15 30.86
C VAL A 12 0.22 -31.42 30.35
N SER A 13 -0.93 -31.60 31.00
CA SER A 13 -2.17 -30.90 30.64
C SER A 13 -2.05 -29.39 30.83
N ILE A 14 -1.45 -28.92 31.93
CA ILE A 14 -1.23 -27.49 32.18
C ILE A 14 -0.30 -26.91 31.12
N LEU A 15 0.80 -27.60 30.80
CA LEU A 15 1.77 -27.13 29.81
C LEU A 15 1.17 -27.07 28.40
N PHE A 16 0.32 -28.03 28.05
CA PHE A 16 -0.41 -28.03 26.78
C PHE A 16 -1.39 -26.85 26.68
N VAL A 17 -2.13 -26.54 27.75
CA VAL A 17 -3.03 -25.38 27.77
C VAL A 17 -2.26 -24.07 27.63
N ILE A 18 -1.13 -23.92 28.33
CA ILE A 18 -0.25 -22.75 28.19
C ILE A 18 0.25 -22.64 26.74
N PHE A 19 0.71 -23.74 26.15
CA PHE A 19 1.15 -23.76 24.76
C PHE A 19 0.06 -23.31 23.78
N LEU A 20 -1.18 -23.80 23.95
CA LEU A 20 -2.30 -23.37 23.11
C LEU A 20 -2.59 -21.89 23.26
N ILE A 21 -2.63 -21.35 24.49
CA ILE A 21 -2.86 -19.92 24.74
C ILE A 21 -1.77 -19.09 24.04
N VAL A 22 -0.50 -19.47 24.21
CA VAL A 22 0.63 -18.78 23.55
C VAL A 22 0.49 -18.86 22.03
N ALA A 23 0.17 -20.04 21.46
CA ALA A 23 -0.01 -20.20 20.02
C ALA A 23 -1.15 -19.32 19.47
N PHE A 24 -2.29 -19.24 20.17
CA PHE A 24 -3.42 -18.39 19.77
C PHE A 24 -3.10 -16.90 19.81
N LEU A 25 -2.24 -16.45 20.72
CA LEU A 25 -1.81 -15.05 20.79
C LEU A 25 -0.77 -14.71 19.71
N VAL A 26 0.14 -15.63 19.41
CA VAL A 26 1.25 -15.40 18.47
C VAL A 26 0.82 -15.53 17.01
N ALA A 27 -0.01 -16.53 16.68
CA ALA A 27 -0.42 -16.80 15.30
C ALA A 27 -1.03 -15.60 14.54
N PRO A 28 -2.00 -14.84 15.07
CA PRO A 28 -2.57 -13.70 14.34
C PRO A 28 -1.55 -12.58 14.11
N LEU A 29 -0.67 -12.31 15.08
CA LEU A 29 0.35 -11.26 14.97
C LEU A 29 1.36 -11.58 13.86
N SER A 30 1.86 -12.82 13.80
CA SER A 30 2.82 -13.22 12.77
C SER A 30 2.22 -13.22 11.35
N LEU A 31 0.92 -13.49 11.20
CA LEU A 31 0.26 -13.45 9.90
C LEU A 31 0.07 -12.01 9.40
N ASP A 32 -0.33 -11.08 10.28
CA ASP A 32 -0.47 -9.67 9.92
C ASP A 32 0.87 -9.07 9.49
N ASP A 33 1.95 -9.34 10.23
CA ASP A 33 3.30 -8.87 9.92
C ASP A 33 3.79 -9.39 8.56
N THR A 34 3.56 -10.67 8.27
CA THR A 34 3.98 -11.29 7.00
C THR A 34 3.19 -10.75 5.81
N LEU A 35 1.89 -10.53 5.96
CA LEU A 35 1.06 -9.89 4.92
C LEU A 35 1.51 -8.44 4.66
N GLN A 36 1.78 -7.69 5.72
CA GLN A 36 2.22 -6.30 5.60
C GLN A 36 3.62 -6.20 4.96
N ALA A 37 4.54 -7.09 5.33
CA ALA A 37 5.86 -7.20 4.70
C ALA A 37 5.74 -7.53 3.21
N LYS A 38 4.88 -8.50 2.85
CA LYS A 38 4.59 -8.86 1.45
C LYS A 38 4.04 -7.66 0.67
N ASN A 39 3.03 -6.98 1.19
CA ASN A 39 2.41 -5.83 0.52
C ASN A 39 3.40 -4.67 0.36
N THR A 40 4.20 -4.40 1.38
CA THR A 40 5.27 -3.40 1.33
C THR A 40 6.32 -3.75 0.26
N SER A 41 6.68 -5.02 0.13
CA SER A 41 7.58 -5.48 -0.94
C SER A 41 6.97 -5.28 -2.32
N ARG A 42 5.69 -5.61 -2.51
CA ARG A 42 4.98 -5.37 -3.77
C ARG A 42 4.91 -3.88 -4.08
N TRP A 43 4.64 -3.06 -3.08
CA TRP A 43 4.61 -1.61 -3.22
C TRP A 43 5.95 -1.02 -3.69
N ARG A 44 7.08 -1.52 -3.16
CA ARG A 44 8.42 -1.14 -3.65
C ARG A 44 8.62 -1.51 -5.12
N SER A 45 8.14 -2.67 -5.56
CA SER A 45 8.17 -3.05 -6.99
C SER A 45 7.36 -2.07 -7.82
N VAL A 46 6.12 -1.76 -7.41
CA VAL A 46 5.25 -0.81 -8.08
C VAL A 46 5.93 0.55 -8.23
N GLN A 47 6.56 1.07 -7.17
CA GLN A 47 7.31 2.33 -7.27
C GLN A 47 8.44 2.24 -8.32
N SER A 48 9.17 1.14 -8.37
CA SER A 48 10.21 0.93 -9.38
C SER A 48 9.63 0.90 -10.80
N ASP A 49 8.50 0.23 -10.99
CA ASP A 49 7.83 0.08 -12.29
C ASP A 49 7.33 1.45 -12.79
N PHE A 50 6.70 2.24 -11.93
CA PHE A 50 6.25 3.60 -12.27
C PHE A 50 7.41 4.56 -12.57
N MET A 51 8.55 4.43 -11.87
CA MET A 51 9.75 5.22 -12.19
C MET A 51 10.30 4.89 -13.59
N ASN A 52 10.26 3.62 -13.99
CA ASN A 52 10.70 3.19 -15.32
C ASN A 52 9.76 3.71 -16.43
N ILE A 53 8.44 3.64 -16.21
CA ILE A 53 7.42 4.23 -17.10
C ILE A 53 7.70 5.71 -17.33
N PHE A 54 8.06 6.42 -16.26
CA PHE A 54 8.32 7.84 -16.35
C PHE A 54 9.60 8.15 -17.14
N TYR A 55 10.67 7.39 -16.89
CA TYR A 55 11.92 7.53 -17.65
C TYR A 55 11.68 7.38 -19.16
N SER A 56 10.84 6.42 -19.58
CA SER A 56 10.54 6.24 -21.01
C SER A 56 9.72 7.39 -21.62
N ILE A 57 8.83 8.02 -20.85
CA ILE A 57 8.02 9.16 -21.32
C ILE A 57 8.90 10.41 -21.44
N ASN A 58 9.76 10.68 -20.46
CA ASN A 58 10.52 11.93 -20.41
C ASN A 58 11.75 12.00 -21.32
N THR A 59 12.22 10.86 -21.86
CA THR A 59 13.28 10.84 -22.86
C THR A 59 12.86 11.43 -24.22
N GLU A 60 11.57 11.73 -24.44
CA GLU A 60 11.04 12.21 -25.72
C GLU A 60 10.91 13.76 -25.84
N GLY A 61 11.38 14.54 -24.86
CA GLY A 61 11.41 16.02 -24.92
C GLY A 61 10.30 16.72 -24.12
N GLU A 62 10.28 18.07 -24.11
CA GLU A 62 9.32 18.89 -23.33
C GLU A 62 7.86 18.60 -23.75
N LEU A 63 7.23 17.64 -23.07
CA LEU A 63 5.83 17.29 -23.29
C LEU A 63 4.92 18.40 -22.74
N SER A 64 3.98 18.85 -23.56
CA SER A 64 2.87 19.66 -23.07
C SER A 64 1.98 18.83 -22.12
N ASN A 65 1.15 19.49 -21.31
CA ASN A 65 0.30 18.78 -20.36
C ASN A 65 -0.71 17.83 -21.03
N SER A 66 -1.21 18.18 -22.23
CA SER A 66 -2.08 17.29 -23.00
C SER A 66 -1.33 16.05 -23.50
N ASP A 67 -0.08 16.22 -23.90
CA ASP A 67 0.74 15.13 -24.43
C ASP A 67 1.21 14.21 -23.30
N PHE A 68 1.50 14.75 -22.12
CA PHE A 68 1.75 13.94 -20.92
C PHE A 68 0.54 13.06 -20.59
N LYS A 69 -0.67 13.63 -20.56
CA LYS A 69 -1.90 12.87 -20.23
C LYS A 69 -2.14 11.73 -21.22
N SER A 70 -1.94 11.94 -22.52
CA SER A 70 -2.14 10.90 -23.52
C SER A 70 -1.08 9.81 -23.42
N SER A 71 0.20 10.17 -23.32
CA SER A 71 1.32 9.22 -23.17
C SER A 71 1.20 8.40 -21.88
N PHE A 72 0.87 9.05 -20.76
CA PHE A 72 0.65 8.36 -19.49
C PHE A 72 -0.50 7.36 -19.57
N ASN A 73 -1.64 7.76 -20.15
CA ASN A 73 -2.78 6.87 -20.33
C ASN A 73 -2.45 5.70 -21.27
N ALA A 74 -1.64 5.92 -22.31
CA ALA A 74 -1.20 4.86 -23.21
C ALA A 74 -0.31 3.83 -22.51
N VAL A 75 0.62 4.27 -21.67
CA VAL A 75 1.47 3.35 -20.90
C VAL A 75 0.64 2.59 -19.86
N LEU A 76 -0.25 3.28 -19.13
CA LEU A 76 -1.15 2.63 -18.19
C LEU A 76 -2.08 1.60 -18.87
N ALA A 77 -2.52 1.85 -20.09
CA ALA A 77 -3.38 0.92 -20.82
C ALA A 77 -2.73 -0.45 -21.02
N ASN A 78 -1.39 -0.51 -21.14
CA ASN A 78 -0.66 -1.77 -21.25
C ASN A 78 -0.67 -2.58 -19.93
N GLU A 79 -0.75 -1.90 -18.79
CA GLU A 79 -0.82 -2.52 -17.46
C GLU A 79 -2.24 -2.98 -17.09
N ILE A 80 -3.25 -2.38 -17.71
CA ILE A 80 -4.66 -2.62 -17.40
C ILE A 80 -5.17 -3.88 -18.13
N LYS A 81 -5.66 -4.83 -17.33
CA LYS A 81 -6.37 -6.02 -17.82
C LYS A 81 -7.84 -5.73 -18.12
N GLY A 82 -8.45 -4.83 -17.36
CA GLY A 82 -9.85 -4.44 -17.51
C GLY A 82 -10.36 -3.59 -16.36
N ASP A 83 -11.68 -3.42 -16.30
CA ASP A 83 -12.35 -2.74 -15.20
C ASP A 83 -12.43 -3.63 -13.96
N ALA A 84 -12.35 -3.00 -12.78
CA ALA A 84 -12.60 -3.66 -11.50
C ALA A 84 -13.86 -3.10 -10.85
N GLU A 85 -14.62 -3.96 -10.19
CA GLU A 85 -15.80 -3.54 -9.42
C GLU A 85 -15.38 -2.57 -8.31
N PRO A 86 -16.06 -1.42 -8.15
CA PRO A 86 -15.75 -0.47 -7.10
C PRO A 86 -15.96 -1.09 -5.71
N TYR A 87 -15.00 -0.88 -4.82
CA TYR A 87 -15.10 -1.29 -3.41
C TYR A 87 -14.69 -0.17 -2.47
N LYS A 88 -15.09 -0.32 -1.20
CA LYS A 88 -14.83 0.68 -0.17
C LYS A 88 -13.39 0.55 0.33
N ILE A 89 -12.63 1.63 0.14
CA ILE A 89 -11.33 1.83 0.78
C ILE A 89 -11.52 2.72 2.00
N VAL A 90 -10.86 2.38 3.11
CA VAL A 90 -10.86 3.17 4.35
C VAL A 90 -9.46 3.62 4.75
N PHE A 91 -9.39 4.66 5.57
CA PHE A 91 -8.15 5.05 6.22
C PHE A 91 -7.75 4.05 7.31
N LEU A 92 -6.48 4.08 7.70
CA LEU A 92 -5.92 3.19 8.71
C LEU A 92 -6.64 3.28 10.07
N ASN A 93 -7.05 4.48 10.46
CA ASN A 93 -7.89 4.73 11.64
C ASN A 93 -9.37 4.31 11.48
N GLY A 94 -9.75 3.67 10.37
CA GLY A 94 -11.10 3.18 10.10
C GLY A 94 -12.08 4.23 9.56
N THR A 95 -11.68 5.49 9.46
CA THR A 95 -12.56 6.54 8.90
C THR A 95 -12.63 6.46 7.38
N TYR A 96 -13.71 6.99 6.80
CA TYR A 96 -13.86 7.00 5.34
C TYR A 96 -13.07 8.17 4.73
N PRO A 97 -12.34 7.98 3.60
CA PRO A 97 -11.47 9.00 3.06
C PRO A 97 -12.21 10.30 2.73
N ASN A 98 -11.49 11.43 2.66
CA ASN A 98 -12.07 12.67 2.13
C ASN A 98 -12.23 12.60 0.59
N LEU A 99 -12.87 13.59 -0.03
CA LEU A 99 -13.12 13.58 -1.49
C LEU A 99 -11.84 13.48 -2.32
N THR A 100 -10.73 14.06 -1.85
CA THR A 100 -9.42 14.01 -2.51
C THR A 100 -8.94 12.58 -2.67
N TYR A 101 -9.02 11.78 -1.59
CA TYR A 101 -8.54 10.39 -1.55
C TYR A 101 -9.64 9.34 -1.76
N ARG A 102 -10.82 9.74 -2.23
CA ARG A 102 -11.86 8.84 -2.75
C ARG A 102 -11.67 8.62 -4.23
N PHE A 103 -11.48 7.38 -4.63
CA PHE A 103 -11.35 6.95 -6.02
C PHE A 103 -12.59 6.12 -6.42
N LYS A 104 -12.92 6.10 -7.72
CA LYS A 104 -14.15 5.46 -8.23
C LYS A 104 -13.89 4.60 -9.47
N ASP A 105 -12.97 5.03 -10.34
CA ASP A 105 -12.68 4.35 -11.59
C ASP A 105 -11.56 3.34 -11.38
N PHE A 106 -11.92 2.16 -10.89
CA PHE A 106 -10.97 1.10 -10.55
C PHE A 106 -10.63 0.26 -11.77
N LYS A 107 -9.34 0.06 -12.00
CA LYS A 107 -8.80 -0.75 -13.10
C LYS A 107 -8.02 -1.91 -12.53
N LEU A 108 -8.32 -3.12 -13.00
CA LEU A 108 -7.59 -4.33 -12.66
C LEU A 108 -6.31 -4.39 -13.48
N THR A 109 -5.17 -4.60 -12.83
CA THR A 109 -3.89 -4.78 -13.52
C THR A 109 -3.66 -6.24 -13.90
N GLN A 110 -2.68 -6.48 -14.77
CA GLN A 110 -2.22 -7.84 -15.10
C GLN A 110 -1.78 -8.64 -13.86
N MET A 111 -1.31 -7.96 -12.81
CA MET A 111 -0.86 -8.56 -11.55
C MET A 111 -1.97 -8.78 -10.50
N ASN A 112 -3.25 -8.72 -10.91
CA ASN A 112 -4.42 -8.74 -10.03
C ASN A 112 -4.35 -7.69 -8.90
N SER A 113 -3.66 -6.58 -9.15
CA SER A 113 -3.70 -5.38 -8.31
C SER A 113 -4.76 -4.43 -8.87
N VAL A 114 -5.16 -3.42 -8.11
CA VAL A 114 -6.12 -2.42 -8.58
C VAL A 114 -5.45 -1.06 -8.58
N LEU A 115 -5.62 -0.29 -9.65
CA LEU A 115 -5.20 1.11 -9.69
C LEU A 115 -6.38 2.02 -10.04
N SER A 116 -6.29 3.27 -9.62
CA SER A 116 -7.21 4.31 -10.04
C SER A 116 -6.49 5.65 -10.12
N VAL A 117 -6.79 6.42 -11.15
CA VAL A 117 -6.15 7.70 -11.43
C VAL A 117 -7.19 8.80 -11.39
N LYS A 118 -6.85 9.89 -10.70
CA LYS A 118 -7.63 11.13 -10.70
C LYS A 118 -6.75 12.25 -11.24
N MET A 119 -6.90 12.57 -12.52
CA MET A 119 -6.24 13.72 -13.12
C MET A 119 -7.03 14.99 -12.80
N PHE A 120 -6.31 16.08 -12.53
CA PHE A 120 -6.93 17.39 -12.34
C PHE A 120 -7.14 18.07 -13.70
N ASP A 121 -8.21 18.86 -13.81
CA ASP A 121 -8.47 19.70 -14.98
C ASP A 121 -7.38 20.76 -15.14
N LYS A 122 -6.95 21.33 -14.01
CA LYS A 122 -5.84 22.29 -13.92
C LYS A 122 -4.82 21.80 -12.89
N PRO A 123 -3.51 21.90 -13.18
CA PRO A 123 -2.48 21.51 -12.22
C PRO A 123 -2.61 22.28 -10.90
N GLN A 124 -2.40 21.60 -9.78
CA GLN A 124 -2.39 22.22 -8.45
C GLN A 124 -0.98 22.18 -7.89
N ASN A 125 -0.29 23.32 -7.81
CA ASN A 125 1.12 23.39 -7.40
C ASN A 125 2.03 22.44 -8.22
N GLY A 126 1.82 22.38 -9.54
CA GLY A 126 2.54 21.49 -10.45
C GLY A 126 2.04 20.04 -10.47
N MET A 127 1.19 19.63 -9.52
CA MET A 127 0.59 18.31 -9.49
C MET A 127 -0.50 18.19 -10.56
N GLN A 128 -0.37 17.18 -11.42
CA GLN A 128 -1.29 16.84 -12.50
C GLN A 128 -2.43 15.94 -12.04
N GLY A 129 -2.24 15.20 -10.94
CA GLY A 129 -3.24 14.29 -10.44
C GLY A 129 -2.75 13.43 -9.28
N LEU A 130 -3.59 12.45 -8.94
CA LEU A 130 -3.34 11.48 -7.89
C LEU A 130 -3.52 10.07 -8.45
N LEU A 131 -2.65 9.15 -8.05
CA LEU A 131 -2.78 7.72 -8.32
C LEU A 131 -3.00 6.97 -7.02
N MET A 132 -3.98 6.08 -7.00
CA MET A 132 -4.16 5.06 -5.98
C MET A 132 -3.77 3.71 -6.55
N TYR A 133 -3.06 2.91 -5.77
CA TYR A 133 -2.67 1.56 -6.11
C TYR A 133 -2.92 0.64 -4.90
N ASP A 134 -3.79 -0.34 -5.09
CA ASP A 134 -4.02 -1.45 -4.17
C ASP A 134 -3.23 -2.67 -4.64
N VAL A 135 -2.16 -3.01 -3.92
CA VAL A 135 -1.26 -4.11 -4.28
C VAL A 135 -1.86 -5.49 -4.06
N ASN A 136 -2.97 -5.60 -3.32
CA ASN A 136 -3.68 -6.85 -3.09
C ASN A 136 -5.03 -6.93 -3.82
N GLY A 137 -5.41 -5.85 -4.51
CA GLY A 137 -6.69 -5.74 -5.18
C GLY A 137 -7.85 -5.86 -4.20
N SER A 138 -9.03 -6.27 -4.67
CA SER A 138 -10.24 -6.31 -3.84
C SER A 138 -10.26 -7.36 -2.73
N ALA A 139 -9.18 -8.14 -2.57
CA ALA A 139 -9.09 -9.21 -1.57
C ALA A 139 -9.10 -8.68 -0.12
N GLY A 140 -8.86 -7.39 0.07
CA GLY A 140 -8.77 -6.77 1.39
C GLY A 140 -7.35 -6.78 1.97
N PRO A 141 -7.10 -6.01 3.05
CA PRO A 141 -8.10 -5.29 3.84
C PRO A 141 -8.68 -4.00 3.21
N ASN A 142 -8.16 -3.53 2.07
CA ASN A 142 -8.55 -2.31 1.36
C ASN A 142 -8.37 -1.06 2.24
N ILE A 143 -7.20 -0.94 2.88
CA ILE A 143 -6.86 0.10 3.85
C ILE A 143 -5.61 0.85 3.40
N TRP A 144 -5.69 2.18 3.43
CA TRP A 144 -4.53 3.05 3.21
C TRP A 144 -3.41 2.68 4.19
N GLY A 145 -2.21 2.42 3.66
CA GLY A 145 -1.03 2.07 4.45
C GLY A 145 -0.93 0.60 4.87
N LYS A 146 -1.81 -0.28 4.39
CA LYS A 146 -1.66 -1.74 4.51
C LYS A 146 -1.48 -2.42 3.15
N ASP A 147 -2.41 -2.17 2.26
CA ASP A 147 -2.45 -2.69 0.88
C ASP A 147 -2.73 -1.59 -0.14
N VAL A 148 -3.35 -0.50 0.29
CA VAL A 148 -3.59 0.69 -0.55
C VAL A 148 -2.50 1.74 -0.30
N PHE A 149 -1.88 2.19 -1.39
CA PHE A 149 -0.85 3.23 -1.41
C PHE A 149 -1.11 4.22 -2.56
N GLY A 150 -0.35 5.32 -2.61
CA GLY A 150 -0.60 6.31 -3.65
C GLY A 150 0.55 7.25 -3.97
N PHE A 151 0.42 7.86 -5.15
CA PHE A 151 1.37 8.79 -5.73
C PHE A 151 0.72 10.12 -6.07
N ASN A 152 1.46 11.19 -5.83
CA ASN A 152 1.28 12.47 -6.50
C ASN A 152 1.86 12.37 -7.91
N ILE A 153 1.09 12.78 -8.91
CA ILE A 153 1.50 12.80 -10.30
C ILE A 153 1.94 14.21 -10.64
N TYR A 154 3.17 14.40 -11.10
CA TYR A 154 3.65 15.64 -11.69
C TYR A 154 3.93 15.41 -13.18
N ALA A 155 4.16 16.49 -13.93
CA ALA A 155 4.55 16.37 -15.34
C ALA A 155 5.91 15.68 -15.51
N ASP A 156 6.79 15.83 -14.52
CA ASP A 156 8.20 15.44 -14.56
C ASP A 156 8.56 14.30 -13.59
N ARG A 157 7.62 13.78 -12.78
CA ARG A 157 7.87 12.71 -11.80
C ARG A 157 6.59 12.16 -11.15
N PHE A 158 6.71 11.00 -10.53
CA PHE A 158 5.78 10.52 -9.51
C PHE A 158 6.43 10.59 -8.13
N GLU A 159 5.66 11.00 -7.13
CA GLU A 159 6.13 11.03 -5.75
C GLU A 159 5.16 10.32 -4.84
N PRO A 160 5.62 9.40 -3.98
CA PRO A 160 4.74 8.78 -3.00
C PRO A 160 4.13 9.85 -2.10
N PHE A 161 2.90 9.61 -1.66
CA PHE A 161 2.24 10.53 -0.74
C PHE A 161 3.10 10.81 0.50
N CYS A 162 3.12 12.08 0.91
CA CYS A 162 3.91 12.59 2.02
C CYS A 162 5.44 12.53 1.87
N LYS A 163 6.00 12.36 0.67
CA LYS A 163 7.46 12.39 0.44
C LYS A 163 8.17 13.57 1.12
N GLU A 164 7.59 14.77 1.03
CA GLU A 164 8.15 16.01 1.57
C GLU A 164 7.84 16.22 3.08
N GLN A 165 7.09 15.34 3.72
CA GLN A 165 6.76 15.47 5.14
C GLN A 165 7.90 14.96 6.03
N ALA A 166 8.04 15.52 7.23
CA ALA A 166 9.02 15.04 8.20
C ALA A 166 8.77 13.57 8.58
N LEU A 167 9.84 12.80 8.82
CA LEU A 167 9.74 11.38 9.16
C LEU A 167 8.84 11.11 10.39
N SER A 168 8.85 12.01 11.38
CA SER A 168 7.98 11.92 12.55
C SER A 168 6.50 11.99 12.20
N ILE A 169 6.13 12.85 11.25
CA ILE A 169 4.75 12.99 10.75
C ILE A 169 4.36 11.74 9.98
N GLN A 170 5.25 11.26 9.09
CA GLN A 170 5.00 10.05 8.33
C GLN A 170 4.80 8.83 9.24
N LYS A 171 5.67 8.67 10.25
CA LYS A 171 5.56 7.62 11.26
C LYS A 171 4.24 7.72 12.04
N GLN A 172 3.86 8.92 12.47
CA GLN A 172 2.62 9.15 13.21
C GLN A 172 1.38 8.80 12.36
N ASP A 173 1.36 9.19 11.09
CA ASP A 173 0.26 8.88 10.17
C ASP A 173 0.17 7.39 9.81
N CYS A 174 1.27 6.65 9.93
CA CYS A 174 1.31 5.19 9.82
C CYS A 174 0.94 4.43 11.09
N SER A 175 0.65 5.13 12.19
CA SER A 175 0.12 4.49 13.39
C SER A 175 -1.37 4.19 13.26
N LYS A 176 -1.91 3.35 14.16
CA LYS A 176 -3.34 2.98 14.21
C LYS A 176 -4.31 4.18 14.26
N ASN A 177 -3.84 5.35 14.70
CA ASN A 177 -4.66 6.56 14.79
C ASN A 177 -4.55 7.46 13.55
N GLY A 178 -3.60 7.18 12.65
CA GLY A 178 -3.36 7.95 11.44
C GLY A 178 -4.23 7.54 10.26
N THR A 179 -4.07 8.25 9.15
CA THR A 179 -4.83 7.95 7.91
C THR A 179 -4.20 6.83 7.09
N GLY A 180 -2.90 6.59 7.26
CA GLY A 180 -2.11 5.64 6.49
C GLY A 180 -1.66 6.16 5.12
N LEU A 181 -1.97 7.41 4.76
CA LEU A 181 -1.58 8.00 3.47
C LEU A 181 -0.06 8.11 3.36
N CYS A 182 0.60 8.58 4.42
CA CYS A 182 2.05 8.79 4.43
C CYS A 182 2.84 7.49 4.44
N CYS A 183 2.19 6.34 4.64
CA CYS A 183 2.82 5.04 4.52
C CYS A 183 3.30 4.74 3.10
N SER A 184 2.70 5.42 2.12
CA SER A 184 3.16 5.39 0.73
C SER A 184 4.64 5.75 0.61
N ASN A 185 5.14 6.76 1.34
CA ASN A 185 6.57 7.09 1.35
C ASN A 185 7.32 6.40 2.48
N TYR A 186 6.75 6.36 3.69
CA TYR A 186 7.40 5.85 4.90
C TYR A 186 7.98 4.45 4.71
N TYR A 187 7.24 3.53 4.09
CA TYR A 187 7.72 2.17 3.87
C TYR A 187 8.74 2.05 2.73
N LEU A 188 8.73 2.96 1.76
CA LEU A 188 9.72 2.98 0.68
C LEU A 188 11.10 3.37 1.21
N ILE A 189 11.16 4.26 2.20
CA ILE A 189 12.41 4.69 2.86
C ILE A 189 12.84 3.80 4.04
N GLY A 190 12.17 2.66 4.25
CA GLY A 190 12.55 1.66 5.26
C GLY A 190 11.90 1.83 6.64
N GLY A 191 10.80 2.59 6.74
CA GLY A 191 9.99 2.65 7.97
C GLY A 191 9.44 1.29 8.39
N SER A 192 9.39 1.05 9.70
CA SER A 192 8.87 -0.18 10.31
C SER A 192 7.36 -0.14 10.54
N PHE A 193 6.74 -1.30 10.66
CA PHE A 193 5.37 -1.45 11.12
C PHE A 193 5.32 -1.19 12.64
N ASP A 194 4.40 -0.34 13.09
CA ASP A 194 4.13 -0.07 14.52
C ASP A 194 2.71 -0.54 14.90
#